data_AF-A0A6J0BVB9-F1
#
_entry.id   AF-A0A6J0BVB9-F1
#
_cell.length_a   1.000
_cell.length_b   1.000
_cell.length_c   1.000
_cell.angle_alpha   90.00
_cell.angle_beta   90.00
_cell.angle_gamma   90.00
#
_symmetry.space_group_name_H-M   'P 1'
#
loop_
_entity.id
_entity.type
_entity.pdbx_description
1 polymer ?
#
loop_
_entity_poly.entity_id
_entity_poly.type
_entity_poly.pdbx_seq_one_letter_code
_entity_poly.pdbx_strand_id
1 'polypeptide(L)'
;MAKFITFLGLLFAVYGVQGTSYQELYEFANEKVAEYFENEIDPSLAELEGVVVKAYYITELVQARLNSSWSEMVEEFDAKVDALTNGTSADVSSCVSAYSSEKAEASEILANTTSCVNVKKNTVTEVYSTVKADITSFVSDLEEETTSTWSCSSSNIWTMWKCVKSYISSLETEVQSTYSTVTSQVTSFEDTYSDFGSSLEDCGVTSVEATVSTRLTEAYNTLENCIADL
;
A
#
# COMPACT_ATOMS: atom_id res chain seq x y z
N MET A 1 3.23 11.73 -22.86
CA MET A 1 4.61 12.23 -23.06
C MET A 1 4.90 12.88 -24.43
N ALA A 2 4.81 12.18 -25.57
CA ALA A 2 5.08 12.79 -26.89
C ALA A 2 4.20 14.02 -27.20
N LYS A 3 2.98 14.07 -26.65
CA LYS A 3 2.06 15.21 -26.81
C LYS A 3 2.53 16.47 -26.06
N PHE A 4 2.98 16.36 -24.80
CA PHE A 4 3.46 17.49 -23.99
C PHE A 4 4.72 18.12 -24.60
N ILE A 5 5.66 17.28 -25.04
CA ILE A 5 6.92 17.67 -25.69
C ILE A 5 6.68 18.34 -27.05
N THR A 6 5.83 17.73 -27.88
CA THR A 6 5.48 18.30 -29.20
C THR A 6 4.71 19.63 -29.03
N PHE A 7 3.93 19.77 -27.97
CA PHE A 7 3.14 20.95 -27.67
C PHE A 7 4.00 22.12 -27.16
N LEU A 8 4.91 21.88 -26.20
CA LEU A 8 5.93 22.86 -25.77
C LEU A 8 6.81 23.29 -26.96
N GLY A 9 7.25 22.35 -27.81
CA GLY A 9 7.99 22.67 -29.03
C GLY A 9 7.22 23.54 -30.03
N LEU A 10 5.91 23.31 -30.18
CA LEU A 10 5.00 24.11 -31.02
C LEU A 10 4.73 25.50 -30.44
N LEU A 11 4.62 25.63 -29.12
CA LEU A 11 4.49 26.93 -28.43
C LEU A 11 5.65 27.86 -28.73
N PHE A 12 6.88 27.34 -28.73
CA PHE A 12 8.07 28.13 -29.06
C PHE A 12 8.06 28.62 -30.51
N ALA A 13 7.55 27.80 -31.43
CA ALA A 13 7.44 28.15 -32.84
C ALA A 13 6.31 29.17 -33.11
N VAL A 14 5.22 29.14 -32.33
CA VAL A 14 4.04 30.00 -32.54
C VAL A 14 4.14 31.31 -31.74
N TYR A 15 4.53 31.27 -30.47
CA TYR A 15 4.57 32.45 -29.59
C TYR A 15 5.85 33.27 -29.76
N GLY A 16 6.94 32.66 -30.23
CA GLY A 16 8.14 33.39 -30.65
C GLY A 16 7.92 34.32 -31.84
N VAL A 17 6.79 34.20 -32.53
CA VAL A 17 6.45 34.99 -33.73
C VAL A 17 5.43 36.11 -33.43
N GLN A 18 4.70 36.09 -32.30
CA GLN A 18 3.50 36.93 -32.11
C GLN A 18 3.52 38.00 -31.00
N GLY A 19 4.64 38.24 -30.30
CA GLY A 19 4.72 39.41 -29.40
C GLY A 19 3.80 39.34 -28.17
N THR A 20 3.52 38.13 -27.71
CA THR A 20 2.84 37.87 -26.43
C THR A 20 3.70 38.27 -25.24
N SER A 21 3.04 38.76 -24.20
CA SER A 21 3.70 39.28 -23.02
C SER A 21 4.27 38.14 -22.16
N TYR A 22 5.37 38.43 -21.47
CA TYR A 22 6.06 37.55 -20.52
C TYR A 22 5.11 36.83 -19.56
N GLN A 23 4.11 37.56 -19.06
CA GLN A 23 3.14 37.03 -18.10
C GLN A 23 2.19 36.00 -18.71
N GLU A 24 1.80 36.17 -19.98
CA GLU A 24 0.92 35.21 -20.68
C GLU A 24 1.64 33.88 -20.95
N LEU A 25 2.95 33.89 -21.22
CA LEU A 25 3.74 32.66 -21.37
C LEU A 25 3.90 31.90 -20.04
N TYR A 26 4.03 32.63 -18.93
CA TYR A 26 4.10 32.06 -17.58
C TYR A 26 2.78 31.40 -17.17
N GLU A 27 1.67 32.14 -17.28
CA GLU A 27 0.34 31.62 -16.93
C GLU A 27 -0.01 30.39 -17.77
N PHE A 28 0.32 30.42 -19.06
CA PHE A 28 0.09 29.29 -19.95
C PHE A 28 0.97 28.06 -19.63
N ALA A 29 2.26 28.24 -19.32
CA ALA A 29 3.14 27.13 -18.96
C ALA A 29 2.66 26.45 -17.68
N ASN A 30 2.29 27.23 -16.66
CA ASN A 30 1.71 26.71 -15.42
C ASN A 30 0.38 25.99 -15.67
N GLU A 31 -0.49 26.55 -16.51
CA GLU A 31 -1.76 25.92 -16.88
C GLU A 31 -1.54 24.55 -17.53
N LYS A 32 -0.51 24.40 -18.39
CA LYS A 32 -0.22 23.12 -19.04
C LYS A 32 0.46 22.10 -18.15
N VAL A 33 1.31 22.54 -17.22
CA VAL A 33 1.85 21.66 -16.18
C VAL A 33 0.69 21.16 -15.31
N ALA A 34 -0.18 22.05 -14.83
CA ALA A 34 -1.37 21.70 -14.06
C ALA A 34 -2.29 20.73 -14.82
N GLU A 35 -2.60 21.01 -16.10
CA GLU A 35 -3.41 20.12 -16.95
C GLU A 35 -2.78 18.74 -17.13
N TYR A 36 -1.45 18.65 -17.19
CA TYR A 36 -0.74 17.37 -17.27
C TYR A 36 -0.86 16.57 -15.96
N PHE A 37 -0.74 17.22 -14.81
CA PHE A 37 -0.97 16.58 -13.51
C PHE A 37 -2.40 16.05 -13.39
N GLU A 38 -3.39 16.90 -13.67
CA GLU A 38 -4.81 16.53 -13.58
C GLU A 38 -5.20 15.38 -14.52
N ASN A 39 -4.62 15.31 -15.72
CA ASN A 39 -5.04 14.34 -16.73
C ASN A 39 -4.23 13.03 -16.74
N GLU A 40 -2.98 13.04 -16.27
CA GLU A 40 -2.09 11.88 -16.38
C GLU A 40 -1.62 11.36 -15.02
N ILE A 41 -1.44 12.22 -14.01
CA ILE A 41 -0.91 11.82 -12.69
C ILE A 41 -2.03 11.55 -11.69
N ASP A 42 -3.00 12.46 -11.56
CA ASP A 42 -4.12 12.34 -10.63
C ASP A 42 -4.95 11.07 -10.84
N PRO A 43 -5.25 10.63 -12.09
CA PRO A 43 -5.97 9.38 -12.31
C PRO A 43 -5.19 8.15 -11.83
N SER A 44 -3.87 8.12 -12.04
CA SER A 44 -3.01 7.04 -11.55
C SER A 44 -2.91 7.03 -10.02
N LEU A 45 -2.86 8.21 -9.39
CA LEU A 45 -2.95 8.33 -7.94
C LEU A 45 -4.28 7.84 -7.39
N ALA A 46 -5.40 8.17 -8.04
CA ALA A 46 -6.72 7.70 -7.65
C ALA A 46 -6.86 6.17 -7.81
N GLU A 47 -6.26 5.59 -8.85
CA GLU A 47 -6.19 4.14 -9.03
C GLU A 47 -5.39 3.47 -7.91
N LEU A 48 -4.21 4.01 -7.57
CA LEU A 48 -3.42 3.58 -6.41
C LEU A 48 -4.21 3.66 -5.10
N GLU A 49 -4.91 4.76 -4.85
CA GLU A 49 -5.77 4.91 -3.67
C GLU A 49 -6.85 3.82 -3.63
N GLY A 50 -7.49 3.54 -4.77
CA GLY A 50 -8.47 2.47 -4.89
C GLY A 50 -7.88 1.09 -4.57
N VAL A 51 -6.64 0.84 -4.98
CA VAL A 51 -5.91 -0.40 -4.68
C VAL A 51 -5.58 -0.51 -3.19
N VAL A 52 -5.07 0.55 -2.56
CA VAL A 52 -4.81 0.59 -1.12
C VAL A 52 -6.09 0.31 -0.33
N VAL A 53 -7.20 0.96 -0.68
CA VAL A 53 -8.49 0.75 -0.02
C VAL A 53 -8.95 -0.72 -0.14
N LYS A 54 -8.77 -1.35 -1.31
CA LYS A 54 -9.07 -2.78 -1.50
C LYS A 54 -8.17 -3.67 -0.65
N ALA A 55 -6.86 -3.41 -0.60
CA ALA A 55 -5.93 -4.17 0.24
C ALA A 55 -6.31 -4.07 1.72
N TYR A 56 -6.63 -2.87 2.20
CA TYR A 56 -7.15 -2.64 3.54
C TYR A 56 -8.41 -3.46 3.81
N TYR A 57 -9.40 -3.37 2.91
CA TYR A 57 -10.65 -4.11 3.04
C TYR A 57 -10.43 -5.63 3.08
N ILE A 58 -9.56 -6.17 2.23
CA ILE A 58 -9.23 -7.60 2.22
C ILE A 58 -8.56 -8.00 3.55
N THR A 59 -7.59 -7.23 4.04
CA THR A 59 -6.93 -7.54 5.32
C THR A 59 -7.89 -7.52 6.50
N GLU A 60 -8.81 -6.56 6.53
CA GLU A 60 -9.83 -6.47 7.57
C GLU A 60 -10.81 -7.63 7.52
N LEU A 61 -11.26 -8.03 6.32
CA LEU A 61 -12.08 -9.23 6.15
C LEU A 61 -11.36 -10.50 6.58
N VAL A 62 -10.09 -10.66 6.21
CA VAL A 62 -9.28 -11.83 6.61
C VAL A 62 -9.13 -11.86 8.13
N GLN A 63 -8.79 -10.74 8.76
CA GLN A 63 -8.67 -10.65 10.21
C GLN A 63 -9.99 -10.92 10.93
N ALA A 64 -11.10 -10.35 10.44
CA ALA A 64 -12.42 -10.59 11.00
C ALA A 64 -12.80 -12.08 10.91
N ARG A 65 -12.54 -12.72 9.76
CA ARG A 65 -12.79 -14.14 9.57
C ARG A 65 -11.93 -15.01 10.50
N LEU A 66 -10.64 -14.71 10.59
CA LEU A 66 -9.71 -15.43 11.46
C LEU A 66 -10.13 -15.33 12.94
N ASN A 67 -10.49 -14.13 13.40
CA ASN A 67 -10.94 -13.90 14.77
C ASN A 67 -12.28 -14.58 15.06
N SER A 68 -13.25 -14.51 14.13
CA SER A 68 -14.56 -15.17 14.31
C SER A 68 -14.42 -16.69 14.36
N SER A 69 -13.72 -17.28 13.38
CA SER A 69 -13.51 -18.74 13.32
C SER A 69 -12.76 -19.25 14.56
N TRP A 70 -11.73 -18.53 15.01
CA TRP A 70 -11.03 -18.85 16.25
C TRP A 70 -11.94 -18.80 17.47
N SER A 71 -12.73 -17.73 17.63
CA SER A 71 -13.63 -17.57 18.77
C SER A 71 -14.66 -18.69 18.84
N GLU A 72 -15.29 -19.01 17.71
CA GLU A 72 -16.27 -20.09 17.61
C GLU A 72 -15.64 -21.45 17.95
N MET A 73 -14.45 -21.72 17.41
CA MET A 73 -13.76 -22.99 17.63
C MET A 73 -13.33 -23.16 19.09
N VAL A 74 -12.78 -22.11 19.70
CA VAL A 74 -12.41 -22.12 21.13
C VAL A 74 -13.62 -22.31 22.01
N GLU A 75 -14.72 -21.60 21.77
CA GLU A 75 -15.95 -21.75 22.55
C GLU A 75 -16.50 -23.18 22.46
N GLU A 76 -16.45 -23.80 21.28
CA GLU A 76 -16.88 -25.18 21.10
C GLU A 76 -16.01 -26.15 21.92
N PHE A 77 -14.68 -26.02 21.85
CA PHE A 77 -13.79 -26.90 22.60
C PHE A 77 -13.82 -26.65 24.10
N ASP A 78 -13.91 -25.39 24.55
CA ASP A 78 -14.06 -25.06 25.97
C ASP A 78 -15.33 -25.69 26.54
N ALA A 79 -16.45 -25.61 25.81
CA ALA A 79 -17.69 -26.27 26.23
C ALA A 79 -17.55 -27.80 26.33
N LYS A 80 -16.79 -28.43 25.42
CA LYS A 80 -16.50 -29.88 25.48
C LYS A 80 -15.62 -30.22 26.68
N VAL A 81 -14.59 -29.42 26.95
CA VAL A 81 -13.71 -29.60 28.12
C VAL A 81 -14.49 -29.43 29.42
N ASP A 82 -15.35 -28.42 29.52
CA ASP A 82 -16.20 -28.19 30.68
C ASP A 82 -17.16 -29.36 30.91
N ALA A 83 -17.79 -29.88 29.85
CA ALA A 83 -18.67 -31.04 29.96
C ALA A 83 -17.92 -32.29 30.46
N LEU A 84 -16.71 -32.52 29.93
CA LEU A 84 -15.88 -33.67 30.27
C LEU A 84 -15.34 -33.60 31.72
N THR A 85 -14.89 -32.42 32.14
CA THR A 85 -14.31 -32.20 33.47
C THR A 85 -15.39 -32.22 34.57
N ASN A 86 -16.54 -31.57 34.35
CA ASN A 86 -17.65 -31.59 35.32
C ASN A 86 -18.27 -32.98 35.49
N GLY A 87 -18.12 -33.87 34.51
CA GLY A 87 -18.54 -35.27 34.59
C GLY A 87 -17.62 -36.15 35.44
N THR A 88 -16.45 -35.66 35.82
CA THR A 88 -15.39 -36.45 36.45
C THR A 88 -15.25 -36.13 37.94
N SER A 89 -15.22 -37.16 38.79
CA SER A 89 -15.04 -37.01 40.24
C SER A 89 -13.57 -37.06 40.70
N ALA A 90 -12.66 -37.46 39.82
CA ALA A 90 -11.22 -37.48 40.04
C ALA A 90 -10.58 -36.09 39.84
N ASP A 91 -9.38 -35.90 40.38
CA ASP A 91 -8.60 -34.69 40.14
C ASP A 91 -8.02 -34.72 38.71
N VAL A 92 -8.61 -33.89 37.83
CA VAL A 92 -8.23 -33.77 36.42
C VAL A 92 -7.26 -32.62 36.14
N SER A 93 -6.72 -31.97 37.18
CA SER A 93 -5.94 -30.73 37.03
C SER A 93 -4.74 -30.88 36.09
N SER A 94 -4.04 -32.02 36.15
CA SER A 94 -2.91 -32.32 35.27
C SER A 94 -3.35 -32.46 33.81
N CYS A 95 -4.45 -33.16 33.54
CA CYS A 95 -4.98 -33.34 32.19
C CYS A 95 -5.45 -32.00 31.58
N VAL A 96 -6.15 -31.17 32.36
CA VAL A 96 -6.63 -29.84 31.92
C VAL A 96 -5.47 -28.88 31.63
N SER A 97 -4.37 -28.97 32.40
CA SER A 97 -3.19 -28.14 32.16
C SER A 97 -2.52 -28.42 30.81
N ALA A 98 -2.51 -29.68 30.36
CA ALA A 98 -1.98 -30.06 29.06
C ALA A 98 -2.83 -29.48 27.91
N TYR A 99 -4.16 -29.61 27.99
CA TYR A 99 -5.08 -28.98 27.04
C TYR A 99 -4.89 -27.46 26.98
N SER A 100 -4.76 -26.81 28.14
CA SER A 100 -4.58 -25.36 28.23
C SER A 100 -3.28 -24.89 27.57
N SER A 101 -2.21 -25.69 27.66
CA SER A 101 -0.94 -25.42 26.99
C SER A 101 -1.09 -25.48 25.47
N GLU A 102 -1.74 -26.52 24.93
CA GLU A 102 -1.96 -26.66 23.49
C GLU A 102 -2.86 -25.55 22.92
N LYS A 103 -3.91 -25.17 23.66
CA LYS A 103 -4.76 -24.03 23.32
C LYS A 103 -3.96 -22.72 23.25
N ALA A 104 -3.02 -22.51 24.18
CA ALA A 104 -2.16 -21.34 24.18
C ALA A 104 -1.24 -21.32 22.94
N GLU A 105 -0.65 -22.46 22.57
CA GLU A 105 0.15 -22.56 21.35
C GLU A 105 -0.68 -22.33 20.08
N ALA A 106 -1.91 -22.86 20.02
CA ALA A 106 -2.81 -22.59 18.90
C ALA A 106 -3.19 -21.10 18.80
N SER A 107 -3.33 -20.41 19.94
CA SER A 107 -3.56 -18.96 20.00
C SER A 107 -2.36 -18.18 19.45
N GLU A 108 -1.14 -18.65 19.73
CA GLU A 108 0.09 -18.04 19.23
C GLU A 108 0.21 -18.15 17.71
N ILE A 109 -0.19 -19.30 17.12
CA ILE A 109 -0.25 -19.46 15.66
C ILE A 109 -1.16 -18.38 15.05
N LEU A 110 -2.36 -18.20 15.60
CA LEU A 110 -3.29 -17.17 15.12
C LEU A 110 -2.71 -15.75 15.26
N ALA A 111 -2.06 -15.46 16.39
CA ALA A 111 -1.43 -14.17 16.62
C ALA A 111 -0.31 -13.90 15.60
N ASN A 112 0.50 -14.91 15.29
CA ASN A 112 1.56 -14.83 14.28
C ASN A 112 1.00 -14.60 12.87
N THR A 113 -0.04 -15.34 12.48
CA THR A 113 -0.72 -15.10 11.19
C THR A 113 -1.29 -13.68 11.12
N THR A 114 -1.96 -13.22 12.19
CA THR A 114 -2.52 -11.86 12.26
C THR A 114 -1.42 -10.79 12.15
N SER A 115 -0.29 -11.01 12.83
CA SER A 115 0.88 -10.13 12.75
C SER A 115 1.44 -10.07 11.33
N CYS A 116 1.57 -11.21 10.65
CA CYS A 116 2.01 -11.27 9.26
C CYS A 116 1.07 -10.48 8.34
N VAL A 117 -0.26 -10.66 8.46
CA VAL A 117 -1.25 -9.90 7.68
C VAL A 117 -1.13 -8.40 7.93
N ASN A 118 -0.89 -7.98 9.18
CA ASN A 118 -0.65 -6.58 9.53
C ASN A 118 0.64 -6.03 8.89
N VAL A 119 1.71 -6.82 8.85
CA VAL A 119 2.96 -6.42 8.18
C VAL A 119 2.69 -6.17 6.69
N LYS A 120 1.98 -7.08 6.00
CA LYS A 120 1.62 -6.90 4.59
C LYS A 120 0.76 -5.65 4.36
N LYS A 121 -0.21 -5.39 5.24
CA LYS A 121 -1.02 -4.16 5.26
C LYS A 121 -0.16 -2.90 5.37
N ASN A 122 0.80 -2.90 6.30
CA ASN A 122 1.69 -1.77 6.53
C ASN A 122 2.60 -1.51 5.33
N THR A 123 3.15 -2.57 4.71
CA THR A 123 3.97 -2.43 3.50
C THR A 123 3.22 -1.73 2.37
N VAL A 124 1.97 -2.12 2.10
CA VAL A 124 1.12 -1.46 1.08
C VAL A 124 0.93 0.03 1.41
N THR A 125 0.73 0.35 2.69
CA THR A 125 0.54 1.73 3.17
C THR A 125 1.80 2.58 3.03
N GLU A 126 2.96 2.01 3.36
CA GLU A 126 4.27 2.67 3.27
C GLU A 126 4.63 2.99 1.82
N VAL A 127 4.41 2.06 0.90
CA VAL A 127 4.66 2.29 -0.53
C VAL A 127 3.76 3.40 -1.06
N TYR A 128 2.45 3.36 -0.77
CA TYR A 128 1.53 4.43 -1.18
C TYR A 128 1.94 5.79 -0.60
N SER A 129 2.29 5.84 0.69
CA SER A 129 2.70 7.08 1.35
C SER A 129 3.98 7.66 0.73
N THR A 130 4.92 6.78 0.34
CA THR A 130 6.16 7.18 -0.35
C THR A 130 5.86 7.75 -1.72
N VAL A 131 5.06 7.05 -2.55
CA VAL A 131 4.66 7.53 -3.88
C VAL A 131 3.96 8.89 -3.81
N LYS A 132 3.04 9.04 -2.85
CA LYS A 132 2.34 10.31 -2.64
C LYS A 132 3.29 11.44 -2.24
N ALA A 133 4.25 11.16 -1.36
CA ALA A 133 5.24 12.14 -0.93
C ALA A 133 6.17 12.55 -2.08
N ASP A 134 6.63 11.59 -2.88
CA ASP A 134 7.51 11.85 -4.04
C ASP A 134 6.81 12.74 -5.08
N ILE A 135 5.53 12.48 -5.36
CA ILE A 135 4.74 13.33 -6.28
C ILE A 135 4.55 14.73 -5.71
N THR A 136 4.25 14.85 -4.41
CA THR A 136 4.05 16.15 -3.75
C THR A 136 5.34 16.97 -3.76
N SER A 137 6.49 16.35 -3.47
CA SER A 137 7.80 17.01 -3.52
C SER A 137 8.09 17.50 -4.93
N PHE A 138 7.88 16.64 -5.92
CA PHE A 138 8.12 16.99 -7.31
C PHE A 138 7.27 18.17 -7.80
N VAL A 139 6.00 18.23 -7.44
CA VAL A 139 5.14 19.39 -7.75
C VAL A 139 5.72 20.65 -7.15
N SER A 140 6.15 20.59 -5.88
CA SER A 140 6.76 21.74 -5.19
C SER A 140 8.07 22.18 -5.85
N ASP A 141 8.93 21.23 -6.22
CA ASP A 141 10.21 21.50 -6.88
C ASP A 141 10.00 22.16 -8.25
N LEU A 142 9.00 21.69 -9.02
CA LEU A 142 8.59 22.33 -10.27
C LEU A 142 8.12 23.77 -10.08
N GLU A 143 7.27 24.03 -9.07
CA GLU A 143 6.80 25.38 -8.77
C GLU A 143 7.95 26.32 -8.39
N GLU A 144 8.91 25.82 -7.59
CA GLU A 144 10.10 26.57 -7.19
C GLU A 144 11.03 26.84 -8.38
N GLU A 145 11.30 25.85 -9.22
CA GLU A 145 12.21 26.01 -10.36
C GLU A 145 11.60 26.91 -11.46
N THR A 146 10.27 26.87 -11.61
CA THR A 146 9.50 27.85 -12.41
C THR A 146 9.67 29.26 -11.89
N THR A 147 9.60 29.43 -10.57
CA THR A 147 9.77 30.73 -9.93
C THR A 147 11.23 31.23 -10.04
N SER A 148 12.21 30.35 -9.84
CA SER A 148 13.64 30.65 -9.85
C SER A 148 14.15 31.04 -11.24
N THR A 149 13.77 30.29 -12.28
CA THR A 149 14.24 30.54 -13.65
C THR A 149 13.72 31.86 -14.21
N TRP A 150 12.60 32.33 -13.67
CA TRP A 150 12.03 33.63 -13.99
C TRP A 150 12.86 34.82 -13.50
N SER A 151 13.76 34.60 -12.54
CA SER A 151 14.76 35.58 -12.12
C SER A 151 15.92 35.76 -13.12
N CYS A 152 16.01 34.92 -14.17
CA CYS A 152 16.97 35.06 -15.28
C CYS A 152 16.58 36.24 -16.19
N SER A 153 16.72 37.48 -15.71
CA SER A 153 16.56 38.69 -16.52
C SER A 153 17.58 39.75 -16.16
N SER A 154 18.35 40.21 -17.15
CA SER A 154 18.44 41.65 -17.51
C SER A 154 19.60 41.96 -18.50
N SER A 155 19.47 41.63 -19.79
CA SER A 155 20.35 42.30 -20.78
C SER A 155 19.78 42.44 -22.18
N ASN A 156 19.10 41.44 -22.75
CA ASN A 156 18.29 41.58 -23.97
C ASN A 156 17.40 40.35 -24.22
N ILE A 157 16.49 40.48 -25.19
CA ILE A 157 15.53 39.46 -25.63
C ILE A 157 16.22 38.14 -26.01
N TRP A 158 17.41 38.15 -26.60
CA TRP A 158 18.12 36.93 -27.04
C TRP A 158 18.74 36.15 -25.88
N THR A 159 19.26 36.83 -24.85
CA THR A 159 19.74 36.20 -23.62
C THR A 159 18.58 35.58 -22.86
N MET A 160 17.43 36.28 -22.82
CA MET A 160 16.18 35.77 -22.26
C MET A 160 15.69 34.52 -23.01
N TRP A 161 15.66 34.55 -24.35
CA TRP A 161 15.33 33.38 -25.18
C TRP A 161 16.21 32.16 -24.88
N LYS A 162 17.50 32.38 -24.61
CA LYS A 162 18.41 31.29 -24.23
C LYS A 162 18.12 30.76 -22.82
N CYS A 163 17.85 31.62 -21.83
CA CYS A 163 17.46 31.18 -20.48
C CYS A 163 16.19 30.32 -20.55
N VAL A 164 15.15 30.81 -21.22
CA VAL A 164 13.86 30.14 -21.31
C VAL A 164 13.96 28.81 -22.07
N LYS A 165 14.72 28.76 -23.17
CA LYS A 165 14.92 27.51 -23.91
C LYS A 165 15.72 26.47 -23.10
N SER A 166 16.71 26.93 -22.33
CA SER A 166 17.46 26.06 -21.42
C SER A 166 16.58 25.53 -20.29
N TYR A 167 15.76 26.40 -19.73
CA TYR A 167 14.82 26.08 -18.66
C TYR A 167 13.86 24.97 -19.06
N ILE A 168 13.20 25.13 -20.20
CA ILE A 168 12.21 24.16 -20.67
C ILE A 168 12.86 22.81 -20.98
N SER A 169 14.10 22.81 -21.49
CA SER A 169 14.84 21.56 -21.68
C SER A 169 15.15 20.86 -20.34
N SER A 170 15.46 21.62 -19.28
CA SER A 170 15.65 21.07 -17.92
C SER A 170 14.32 20.54 -17.37
N LEU A 171 13.27 21.36 -17.42
CA LEU A 171 11.90 21.03 -17.05
C LEU A 171 11.41 19.74 -17.73
N GLU A 172 11.66 19.61 -19.03
CA GLU A 172 11.28 18.43 -19.80
C GLU A 172 12.01 17.18 -19.31
N THR A 173 13.30 17.30 -19.00
CA THR A 173 14.12 16.20 -18.47
C THR A 173 13.65 15.79 -17.07
N GLU A 174 13.31 16.78 -16.23
CA GLU A 174 12.90 16.57 -14.85
C GLU A 174 11.50 16.00 -14.75
N VAL A 175 10.54 16.53 -15.53
CA VAL A 175 9.20 15.95 -15.69
C VAL A 175 9.27 14.54 -16.24
N GLN A 176 10.13 14.28 -17.23
CA GLN A 176 10.28 12.94 -17.78
C GLN A 176 10.89 11.95 -16.77
N SER A 177 11.92 12.39 -16.03
CA SER A 177 12.56 11.60 -14.98
C SER A 177 11.57 11.24 -13.88
N THR A 178 10.85 12.23 -13.36
CA THR A 178 9.88 11.99 -12.29
C THR A 178 8.69 11.17 -12.77
N TYR A 179 8.15 11.42 -13.96
CA TYR A 179 7.12 10.55 -14.53
C TYR A 179 7.61 9.11 -14.63
N SER A 180 8.84 8.89 -15.09
CA SER A 180 9.42 7.54 -15.17
C SER A 180 9.54 6.90 -13.79
N THR A 181 9.96 7.66 -12.77
CA THR A 181 10.06 7.18 -11.39
C THR A 181 8.69 6.84 -10.82
N VAL A 182 7.74 7.78 -10.89
CA VAL A 182 6.37 7.61 -10.41
C VAL A 182 5.70 6.43 -11.11
N THR A 183 5.79 6.35 -12.44
CA THR A 183 5.25 5.21 -13.21
C THR A 183 5.91 3.91 -12.78
N SER A 184 7.23 3.87 -12.60
CA SER A 184 7.94 2.68 -12.15
C SER A 184 7.52 2.25 -10.74
N GLN A 185 7.26 3.21 -9.84
CA GLN A 185 6.78 2.93 -8.49
C GLN A 185 5.32 2.46 -8.49
N VAL A 186 4.45 3.09 -9.31
CA VAL A 186 3.06 2.68 -9.53
C VAL A 186 3.01 1.25 -10.06
N THR A 187 3.76 0.94 -11.13
CA THR A 187 3.83 -0.41 -11.70
C THR A 187 4.40 -1.41 -10.69
N SER A 188 5.47 -1.05 -9.97
CA SER A 188 6.00 -1.93 -8.91
C SER A 188 4.98 -2.18 -7.80
N PHE A 189 4.14 -1.20 -7.49
CA PHE A 189 3.07 -1.34 -6.52
C PHE A 189 1.92 -2.19 -7.05
N GLU A 190 1.52 -2.02 -8.32
CA GLU A 190 0.53 -2.86 -8.99
C GLU A 190 0.97 -4.32 -9.04
N ASP A 191 2.25 -4.58 -9.35
CA ASP A 191 2.84 -5.92 -9.30
C ASP A 191 2.79 -6.50 -7.88
N THR A 192 3.21 -5.70 -6.89
CA THR A 192 3.13 -6.08 -5.45
C THR A 192 1.68 -6.36 -5.02
N TYR A 193 0.71 -5.62 -5.56
CA TYR A 193 -0.70 -5.78 -5.24
C TYR A 193 -1.37 -6.95 -5.98
N SER A 194 -1.03 -7.18 -7.24
CA SER A 194 -1.47 -8.37 -8.00
C SER A 194 -1.10 -9.64 -7.23
N ASP A 195 0.08 -9.61 -6.63
CA ASP A 195 0.57 -10.68 -5.76
C ASP A 195 0.08 -10.57 -4.32
N PHE A 196 -0.73 -9.57 -3.95
CA PHE A 196 -1.16 -9.37 -2.56
C PHE A 196 -1.92 -10.57 -2.02
N GLY A 197 -2.81 -11.16 -2.83
CA GLY A 197 -3.51 -12.40 -2.48
C GLY A 197 -2.54 -13.54 -2.18
N SER A 198 -1.56 -13.75 -3.07
CA SER A 198 -0.48 -14.72 -2.89
C SER A 198 0.38 -14.40 -1.66
N SER A 199 0.62 -13.11 -1.39
CA SER A 199 1.41 -12.66 -0.23
C SER A 199 0.71 -12.93 1.11
N LEU A 200 -0.62 -13.06 1.10
CA LEU A 200 -1.38 -13.51 2.26
C LEU A 200 -1.27 -15.03 2.44
N GLU A 201 -1.05 -15.81 1.38
CA GLU A 201 -0.76 -17.24 1.48
C GLU A 201 0.54 -17.48 2.26
N ASP A 202 1.56 -16.62 2.11
CA ASP A 202 2.80 -16.66 2.92
C ASP A 202 2.52 -16.54 4.43
N CYS A 203 1.44 -15.86 4.80
CA CYS A 203 1.01 -15.73 6.20
C CYS A 203 0.25 -16.97 6.71
N GLY A 204 0.06 -17.99 5.87
CA GLY A 204 -0.66 -19.22 6.21
C GLY A 204 -2.17 -19.01 6.40
N VAL A 205 -2.76 -17.94 5.86
CA VAL A 205 -4.18 -17.60 6.11
C VAL A 205 -5.15 -18.68 5.64
N THR A 206 -4.76 -19.49 4.65
CA THR A 206 -5.57 -20.60 4.12
C THR A 206 -5.43 -21.90 4.91
N SER A 207 -4.33 -22.06 5.66
CA SER A 207 -4.04 -23.28 6.42
C SER A 207 -4.24 -23.12 7.92
N VAL A 208 -4.18 -21.90 8.46
CA VAL A 208 -4.21 -21.64 9.91
C VAL A 208 -5.45 -22.20 10.59
N GLU A 209 -6.63 -22.08 9.98
CA GLU A 209 -7.88 -22.62 10.51
C GLU A 209 -7.82 -24.14 10.66
N ALA A 210 -7.33 -24.84 9.63
CA ALA A 210 -7.16 -26.28 9.67
C ALA A 210 -6.10 -26.70 10.70
N THR A 211 -4.96 -26.01 10.74
CA THR A 211 -3.87 -26.28 11.70
C THR A 211 -4.36 -26.13 13.14
N VAL A 212 -5.04 -25.02 13.46
CA VAL A 212 -5.61 -24.79 14.78
C VAL A 212 -6.63 -25.87 15.13
N SER A 213 -7.55 -26.17 14.22
CA SER A 213 -8.61 -27.17 14.44
C SER A 213 -8.02 -28.55 14.74
N THR A 214 -7.01 -28.96 13.98
CA THR A 214 -6.28 -30.22 14.23
C THR A 214 -5.65 -30.21 15.62
N ARG A 215 -4.92 -29.15 16.00
CA ARG A 215 -4.28 -29.08 17.31
C ARG A 215 -5.26 -29.13 18.47
N LEU A 216 -6.36 -28.37 18.40
CA LEU A 216 -7.39 -28.39 19.44
C LEU A 216 -8.08 -29.75 19.54
N THR A 217 -8.30 -30.42 18.41
CA THR A 217 -8.83 -31.79 18.37
C THR A 217 -7.89 -32.78 19.05
N GLU A 218 -6.60 -32.74 18.70
CA GLU A 218 -5.57 -33.61 19.30
C GLU A 218 -5.41 -33.36 20.81
N ALA A 219 -5.44 -32.10 21.22
CA ALA A 219 -5.40 -31.70 22.63
C ALA A 219 -6.60 -32.23 23.41
N TYR A 220 -7.81 -32.10 22.83
CA TYR A 220 -9.04 -32.63 23.42
C TYR A 220 -9.00 -34.16 23.54
N ASN A 221 -8.57 -34.87 22.50
CA ASN A 221 -8.46 -36.34 22.54
C ASN A 221 -7.44 -36.79 23.60
N THR A 222 -6.34 -36.05 23.74
CA THR A 222 -5.33 -36.31 24.80
C THR A 222 -5.94 -36.11 26.19
N LEU A 223 -6.72 -35.05 26.39
CA LEU A 223 -7.46 -34.80 27.63
C LEU A 223 -8.44 -35.93 27.94
N GLU A 224 -9.23 -36.37 26.95
CA GLU A 224 -10.20 -37.46 27.10
C GLU A 224 -9.53 -38.76 27.55
N ASN A 225 -8.42 -39.13 26.92
CA ASN A 225 -7.64 -40.31 27.31
C ASN A 225 -7.03 -40.16 28.70
N CYS A 226 -6.46 -38.99 29.01
CA CYS A 226 -5.89 -38.72 30.34
C CYS A 226 -6.93 -38.85 31.45
N ILE A 227 -8.16 -38.36 31.22
CA ILE A 227 -9.27 -38.49 32.17
C ILE A 227 -9.75 -39.94 32.30
N ALA A 228 -9.79 -40.70 31.19
CA ALA A 228 -10.21 -42.09 31.20
C ALA A 228 -9.25 -43.02 31.99
N ASP A 229 -8.00 -42.60 32.18
CA ASP A 229 -6.97 -43.33 32.92
C ASP A 229 -6.96 -43.02 34.44
N LEU A 230 -7.81 -42.10 34.94
CA LEU A 230 -7.94 -41.71 36.36
C LEU A 230 -8.98 -42.55 37.11
#